data_AF-X1K8S6-F1
#
_entry.id   AF-X1K8S6-F1
#
_cell.length_a   1.000
_cell.length_b   1.000
_cell.length_c   1.000
_cell.angle_alpha   90.00
_cell.angle_beta   90.00
_cell.angle_gamma   90.00
#
_symmetry.space_group_name_H-M   'P 1'
#
loop_
_entity.id
_entity.type
_entity.pdbx_description
1 polymer ?
#
loop_
_entity_poly.entity_id
_entity_poly.type
_entity_poly.pdbx_seq_one_letter_code
_entity_poly.pdbx_strand_id
1 'polypeptide(L)'
;MTIVGNTAMHHLLLGLPVDQLGFSPFVSLTNDSLQIKAREIGIKITPGGYIFLPPPIAGFVGSDHLAVILATEIHKKKGNYLGIDIGTNTEIVLKSGKKITSVSTASGPAFEGAHVKYGIRAAPGAIERVLIDSKTCIPSVQTINDIKPVGICGSGILDAIAELLKAGIINRNGKFKTDLDCVRRDSKGEFSYILAPSGGDN
;
A
#
# COMPACT_ATOMS: atom_id res chain seq x y z
N MET A 1 -9.94 1.56 -23.86
CA MET A 1 -9.07 1.64 -22.65
C MET A 1 -9.95 1.28 -21.45
N THR A 2 -9.40 0.61 -20.45
CA THR A 2 -10.12 0.30 -19.20
C THR A 2 -9.45 1.05 -18.06
N ILE A 3 -10.23 1.67 -17.19
CA ILE A 3 -9.73 2.37 -16.00
C ILE A 3 -10.38 1.72 -14.78
N VAL A 4 -9.57 1.47 -13.75
CA VAL A 4 -10.01 0.91 -12.48
C VAL A 4 -9.49 1.77 -11.34
N GLY A 5 -10.20 1.75 -10.22
CA GLY A 5 -9.83 2.48 -9.02
C GLY A 5 -10.88 2.32 -7.93
N ASN A 6 -10.52 2.73 -6.72
CA ASN A 6 -11.47 2.76 -5.62
C ASN A 6 -12.65 3.68 -5.95
N THR A 7 -13.76 3.50 -5.24
CA THR A 7 -15.02 4.19 -5.53
C THR A 7 -14.89 5.72 -5.53
N ALA A 8 -14.06 6.28 -4.63
CA ALA A 8 -13.81 7.72 -4.60
C ALA A 8 -13.08 8.19 -5.86
N MET A 9 -12.00 7.52 -6.26
CA MET A 9 -11.26 7.85 -7.48
C MET A 9 -12.12 7.68 -8.74
N HIS A 10 -12.98 6.66 -8.78
CA HIS A 10 -13.97 6.47 -9.84
C HIS A 10 -14.91 7.67 -9.97
N HIS A 11 -15.48 8.14 -8.85
CA HIS A 11 -16.41 9.28 -8.86
C HIS A 11 -15.70 10.59 -9.21
N LEU A 12 -14.49 10.84 -8.69
CA LEU A 12 -13.69 12.01 -9.04
C LEU A 12 -13.34 12.07 -10.52
N LEU A 13 -12.96 10.93 -11.12
CA LEU A 13 -12.66 10.84 -12.55
C LEU A 13 -13.87 11.24 -13.42
N LEU A 14 -15.07 10.88 -12.98
CA LEU A 14 -16.33 11.14 -13.67
C LEU A 14 -16.94 12.51 -13.33
N GLY A 15 -16.35 13.27 -12.40
CA GLY A 15 -16.95 14.49 -11.87
C GLY A 15 -18.26 14.27 -11.10
N LEU A 16 -18.45 13.07 -10.52
CA LEU A 16 -19.60 12.74 -9.70
C LEU A 16 -19.41 13.22 -8.25
N PRO A 17 -20.50 13.53 -7.51
CA PRO A 17 -20.42 13.88 -6.10
C PRO A 17 -19.77 12.76 -5.28
N VAL A 18 -18.97 13.15 -4.29
CA VAL A 18 -18.25 12.22 -3.38
C VAL A 18 -18.57 12.41 -1.91
N ASP A 19 -19.28 13.47 -1.53
CA ASP A 19 -19.57 13.80 -0.13
C ASP A 19 -20.24 12.63 0.60
N GLN A 20 -21.18 11.97 -0.07
CA GLN A 20 -21.93 10.84 0.46
C GLN A 20 -21.07 9.58 0.74
N LEU A 21 -19.85 9.50 0.19
CA LEU A 21 -18.91 8.43 0.51
C LEU A 21 -18.28 8.64 1.90
N GLY A 22 -18.29 9.88 2.42
CA GLY A 22 -17.76 10.22 3.74
C GLY A 22 -18.77 10.05 4.89
N PHE A 23 -20.05 9.89 4.60
CA PHE A 23 -21.11 9.85 5.62
C PHE A 23 -21.93 8.56 5.52
N SER A 24 -22.22 7.96 6.68
CA SER A 24 -23.11 6.78 6.75
C SER A 24 -24.45 7.08 6.06
N PRO A 25 -24.93 6.20 5.16
CA PRO A 25 -24.54 4.80 4.98
C PRO A 25 -23.46 4.54 3.91
N PHE A 26 -22.64 5.53 3.55
CA PHE A 26 -21.47 5.43 2.66
C PHE A 26 -21.84 4.95 1.26
N VAL A 27 -22.86 5.55 0.67
CA VAL A 27 -23.48 5.06 -0.57
C VAL A 27 -22.83 5.73 -1.77
N SER A 28 -22.41 4.96 -2.77
CA SER A 28 -21.96 5.49 -4.07
C SER A 28 -23.14 5.96 -4.92
N LEU A 29 -22.91 6.91 -5.83
CA LEU A 29 -23.96 7.36 -6.74
C LEU A 29 -24.35 6.28 -7.76
N THR A 30 -23.37 5.52 -8.23
CA THR A 30 -23.57 4.40 -9.15
C THR A 30 -22.61 3.26 -8.82
N ASN A 31 -23.11 2.03 -8.99
CA ASN A 31 -22.35 0.78 -8.95
C ASN A 31 -22.51 0.01 -10.27
N ASP A 32 -22.84 0.71 -11.35
CA ASP A 32 -22.96 0.11 -12.69
C ASP A 32 -21.63 0.23 -13.43
N SER A 33 -21.41 -0.69 -14.37
CA SER A 33 -20.32 -0.54 -15.32
C SER A 33 -20.64 0.58 -16.31
N LEU A 34 -19.67 1.41 -16.64
CA LEU A 34 -19.85 2.51 -17.59
C LEU A 34 -18.97 2.33 -18.83
N GLN A 35 -19.51 2.73 -19.97
CA GLN A 35 -18.77 2.82 -21.22
C GLN A 35 -18.99 4.20 -21.82
N ILE A 36 -17.98 5.06 -21.69
CA ILE A 36 -18.06 6.49 -22.05
C ILE A 36 -17.02 6.82 -23.11
N LYS A 37 -17.27 7.86 -23.91
CA LYS A 37 -16.25 8.28 -24.87
C LYS A 37 -15.13 8.99 -24.12
N ALA A 38 -13.87 8.66 -24.42
CA ALA A 38 -12.74 9.23 -23.69
C ALA A 38 -12.70 10.77 -23.72
N ARG A 39 -13.16 11.36 -24.84
CA ARG A 39 -13.29 12.81 -25.00
C ARG A 39 -14.26 13.47 -24.04
N GLU A 40 -15.26 12.75 -23.51
CA GLU A 40 -16.26 13.29 -22.57
C GLU A 40 -15.67 13.56 -21.19
N ILE A 41 -14.57 12.86 -20.83
CA ILE A 41 -13.84 13.03 -19.57
C ILE A 41 -12.40 13.53 -19.77
N GLY A 42 -12.12 14.14 -20.93
CA GLY A 42 -10.83 14.78 -21.20
C GLY A 42 -9.63 13.84 -21.42
N ILE A 43 -9.86 12.53 -21.56
CA ILE A 43 -8.78 11.56 -21.80
C ILE A 43 -8.42 11.52 -23.28
N LYS A 44 -7.13 11.77 -23.57
CA LYS A 44 -6.58 11.81 -24.93
C LYS A 44 -6.18 10.42 -25.41
N ILE A 45 -7.10 9.77 -26.12
CA ILE A 45 -6.85 8.58 -26.96
C ILE A 45 -7.41 8.83 -28.36
N THR A 46 -7.53 7.78 -29.19
CA THR A 46 -8.18 7.90 -30.51
C THR A 46 -9.58 8.56 -30.41
N PRO A 47 -10.00 9.45 -31.34
CA PRO A 47 -11.23 10.24 -31.21
C PRO A 47 -12.54 9.43 -31.03
N GLY A 48 -12.57 8.20 -31.54
CA GLY A 48 -13.68 7.24 -31.38
C GLY A 48 -13.50 6.27 -30.20
N GLY A 49 -12.47 6.47 -29.38
CA GLY A 49 -12.08 5.57 -28.31
C GLY A 49 -13.02 5.66 -27.11
N TYR A 50 -13.32 4.50 -26.54
CA TYR A 50 -14.11 4.37 -25.33
C TYR A 50 -13.24 4.04 -24.12
N ILE A 51 -13.67 4.55 -22.98
CA ILE A 51 -13.23 4.16 -21.66
C ILE A 51 -14.29 3.23 -21.08
N PHE A 52 -13.86 2.03 -20.68
CA PHE A 52 -14.66 1.13 -19.87
C PHE A 52 -14.26 1.29 -18.40
N LEU A 53 -15.24 1.53 -17.54
CA LEU A 53 -15.11 1.60 -16.10
C LEU A 53 -15.91 0.43 -15.51
N PRO A 54 -15.25 -0.59 -14.95
CA PRO A 54 -15.96 -1.66 -14.25
C PRO A 54 -16.68 -1.10 -13.02
N PRO A 55 -17.74 -1.77 -12.55
CA PRO A 55 -18.57 -1.26 -11.47
C PRO A 55 -17.80 -1.22 -10.16
N PRO A 56 -17.92 -0.14 -9.37
CA PRO A 56 -17.63 -0.20 -7.94
C PRO A 56 -18.52 -1.23 -7.24
N ILE A 57 -18.01 -1.90 -6.20
CA ILE A 57 -18.76 -2.90 -5.43
C ILE A 57 -19.56 -2.24 -4.31
N ALA A 58 -18.98 -1.23 -3.64
CA ALA A 58 -19.58 -0.49 -2.53
C ALA A 58 -18.88 0.88 -2.35
N GLY A 59 -19.32 1.68 -1.39
CA GLY A 59 -18.72 3.01 -1.11
C GLY A 59 -17.20 2.99 -0.88
N PHE A 60 -16.67 1.93 -0.25
CA PHE A 60 -15.23 1.77 0.03
C PHE A 60 -14.58 0.61 -0.72
N VAL A 61 -15.29 -0.06 -1.62
CA VAL A 61 -14.74 -1.17 -2.41
C VAL A 61 -14.99 -0.88 -3.88
N GLY A 62 -13.93 -0.48 -4.58
CA GLY A 62 -14.04 -0.06 -5.99
C GLY A 62 -13.74 -1.17 -7.00
N SER A 63 -13.54 -0.73 -8.23
CA SER A 63 -13.28 -1.60 -9.38
C SER A 63 -11.83 -2.06 -9.47
N ASP A 64 -10.91 -1.40 -8.77
CA ASP A 64 -9.56 -1.90 -8.50
C ASP A 64 -9.58 -3.23 -7.75
N HIS A 65 -10.39 -3.35 -6.70
CA HIS A 65 -10.58 -4.61 -5.99
C HIS A 65 -11.21 -5.69 -6.87
N LEU A 66 -12.18 -5.31 -7.71
CA LEU A 66 -12.73 -6.22 -8.72
C LEU A 66 -11.66 -6.69 -9.71
N ALA A 67 -10.75 -5.81 -10.13
CA ALA A 67 -9.63 -6.16 -10.99
C ALA A 67 -8.69 -7.17 -10.31
N VAL A 68 -8.42 -7.04 -9.00
CA VAL A 68 -7.66 -8.04 -8.23
C VAL A 68 -8.36 -9.40 -8.24
N ILE A 69 -9.68 -9.45 -8.02
CA ILE A 69 -10.47 -10.70 -8.05
C ILE A 69 -10.40 -11.38 -9.43
N LEU A 70 -10.42 -10.58 -10.50
CA LEU A 70 -10.33 -11.08 -11.86
C LEU A 70 -8.92 -11.54 -12.21
N ALA A 71 -7.90 -10.74 -11.93
CA ALA A 71 -6.50 -11.02 -12.25
C ALA A 71 -5.97 -12.25 -11.50
N THR A 72 -6.40 -12.46 -10.25
CA THR A 72 -6.01 -13.63 -9.45
C THR A 72 -6.84 -14.88 -9.73
N GLU A 73 -7.92 -14.72 -10.51
CA GLU A 73 -8.94 -15.73 -10.77
C GLU A 73 -9.49 -16.41 -9.49
N ILE A 74 -9.47 -15.70 -8.35
CA ILE A 74 -9.86 -16.27 -7.05
C ILE A 74 -11.30 -16.82 -7.07
N HIS A 75 -12.16 -16.20 -7.89
CA HIS A 75 -13.54 -16.61 -8.14
C HIS A 75 -13.67 -17.98 -8.82
N LYS A 76 -12.65 -18.44 -9.56
CA LYS A 76 -12.63 -19.74 -10.25
C LYS A 76 -12.07 -20.88 -9.40
N LYS A 77 -11.32 -20.56 -8.34
CA LYS A 77 -10.57 -21.57 -7.58
C LYS A 77 -11.51 -22.46 -6.75
N LYS A 78 -11.15 -23.73 -6.54
CA LYS A 78 -11.89 -24.68 -5.69
C LYS A 78 -11.33 -24.66 -4.27
N GLY A 79 -12.17 -24.51 -3.25
CA GLY A 79 -11.75 -24.35 -1.84
C GLY A 79 -11.90 -22.93 -1.31
N ASN A 80 -11.19 -22.61 -0.22
CA ASN A 80 -11.26 -21.32 0.45
C ASN A 80 -10.01 -20.50 0.14
N TYR A 81 -10.19 -19.24 -0.27
CA TYR A 81 -9.09 -18.35 -0.63
C TYR A 81 -9.31 -16.97 -0.05
N LEU A 82 -8.22 -16.37 0.38
CA LEU A 82 -8.16 -14.99 0.85
C LEU A 82 -7.24 -14.21 -0.10
N GLY A 83 -7.76 -13.15 -0.71
CA GLY A 83 -6.98 -12.15 -1.42
C GLY A 83 -6.91 -10.89 -0.57
N ILE A 84 -5.73 -10.28 -0.48
CA ILE A 84 -5.50 -9.06 0.28
C ILE A 84 -4.76 -8.10 -0.64
N ASP A 85 -5.38 -6.97 -0.93
CA ASP A 85 -4.75 -5.82 -1.56
C ASP A 85 -4.34 -4.84 -0.46
N ILE A 86 -3.05 -4.49 -0.40
CA ILE A 86 -2.50 -3.64 0.65
C ILE A 86 -2.05 -2.33 0.01
N GLY A 87 -2.81 -1.27 0.25
CA GLY A 87 -2.44 0.11 -0.06
C GLY A 87 -2.84 1.05 1.06
N THR A 88 -3.15 2.29 0.69
CA THR A 88 -3.74 3.31 1.57
C THR A 88 -5.01 2.80 2.27
N ASN A 89 -5.79 2.01 1.54
CA ASN A 89 -6.82 1.14 2.08
C ASN A 89 -6.36 -0.32 1.92
N THR A 90 -6.87 -1.21 2.76
CA THR A 90 -6.70 -2.65 2.58
C THR A 90 -8.04 -3.26 2.20
N GLU A 91 -8.14 -3.74 0.97
CA GLU A 91 -9.29 -4.49 0.49
C GLU A 91 -9.02 -5.99 0.59
N ILE A 92 -9.97 -6.72 1.15
CA ILE A 92 -9.86 -8.16 1.41
C ILE A 92 -11.02 -8.86 0.72
N VAL A 93 -10.71 -9.87 -0.08
CA VAL A 93 -11.69 -10.80 -0.65
C VAL A 93 -11.56 -12.16 0.00
N LEU A 94 -12.66 -12.66 0.57
CA LEU A 94 -12.81 -14.04 1.02
C LEU A 94 -13.70 -14.79 0.03
N LYS A 95 -13.12 -15.79 -0.64
CA LYS A 95 -13.87 -16.79 -1.39
C LYS A 95 -14.03 -18.03 -0.51
N SER A 96 -15.27 -18.42 -0.22
CA SER A 96 -15.61 -19.63 0.54
C SER A 96 -16.69 -20.42 -0.18
N GLY A 97 -16.38 -21.64 -0.63
CA GLY A 97 -17.30 -22.44 -1.44
C GLY A 97 -17.69 -21.73 -2.75
N LYS A 98 -18.96 -21.31 -2.88
CA LYS A 98 -19.47 -20.50 -4.01
C LYS A 98 -19.61 -19.01 -3.69
N LYS A 99 -19.42 -18.61 -2.42
CA LYS A 99 -19.60 -17.23 -1.96
C LYS A 99 -18.29 -16.46 -2.07
N ILE A 100 -18.40 -15.20 -2.50
CA ILE A 100 -17.31 -14.22 -2.50
C ILE A 100 -17.79 -13.04 -1.66
N THR A 101 -16.99 -12.66 -0.67
CA THR A 101 -17.27 -11.52 0.21
C THR A 101 -16.07 -10.58 0.15
N SER A 102 -16.34 -9.29 -0.04
CA SER A 102 -15.31 -8.24 -0.03
C SER A 102 -15.54 -7.28 1.12
N VAL A 103 -14.45 -6.84 1.75
CA VAL A 103 -14.44 -5.80 2.77
C VAL A 103 -13.27 -4.85 2.51
N SER A 104 -13.37 -3.61 2.99
CA SER A 104 -12.26 -2.64 3.00
C SER A 104 -12.04 -2.16 4.42
N THR A 105 -10.80 -1.86 4.77
CA THR A 105 -10.41 -1.23 6.03
C THR A 105 -9.39 -0.13 5.77
N ALA A 106 -9.43 0.93 6.58
CA ALA A 106 -8.36 1.89 6.60
C ALA A 106 -7.08 1.23 7.14
N SER A 107 -5.98 1.36 6.40
CA SER A 107 -4.65 0.83 6.74
C SER A 107 -3.61 1.95 6.85
N GLY A 108 -3.78 3.00 6.05
CA GLY A 108 -2.85 4.13 5.97
C GLY A 108 -1.66 3.82 5.05
N PRO A 109 -1.04 4.84 4.44
CA PRO A 109 -0.09 4.67 3.34
C PRO A 109 1.34 4.36 3.81
N ALA A 110 1.51 3.72 4.98
CA ALA A 110 2.83 3.47 5.55
C ALA A 110 3.70 2.59 4.63
N PHE A 111 3.12 1.56 4.03
CA PHE A 111 3.80 0.70 3.06
C PHE A 111 4.00 1.34 1.67
N GLU A 112 3.36 2.49 1.42
CA GLU A 112 3.66 3.33 0.25
C GLU A 112 4.82 4.32 0.53
N GLY A 113 5.39 4.26 1.74
CA GLY A 113 6.45 5.15 2.21
C GLY A 113 5.95 6.49 2.77
N ALA A 114 4.64 6.75 2.76
CA ALA A 114 4.10 7.99 3.29
C ALA A 114 4.00 7.96 4.82
N HIS A 115 4.15 9.13 5.45
CA HIS A 115 4.18 9.32 6.92
C HIS A 115 5.29 8.55 7.66
N VAL A 116 6.28 8.03 6.94
CA VAL A 116 7.52 7.49 7.50
C VAL A 116 8.65 8.47 7.19
N LYS A 117 9.44 8.88 8.19
CA LYS A 117 10.43 9.98 8.08
C LYS A 117 11.37 9.85 6.87
N TYR A 118 11.79 8.63 6.54
CA TYR A 118 12.64 8.31 5.39
C TYR A 118 11.95 7.39 4.38
N GLY A 119 10.62 7.26 4.46
CA GLY A 119 9.85 6.42 3.57
C GLY A 119 9.73 7.03 2.19
N ILE A 120 9.89 6.20 1.16
CA ILE A 120 9.75 6.57 -0.25
C ILE A 120 9.05 5.45 -1.02
N ARG A 121 8.50 5.76 -2.20
CA ARG A 121 8.01 4.72 -3.12
C ARG A 121 9.18 3.86 -3.62
N ALA A 122 8.87 2.65 -4.07
CA ALA A 122 9.83 1.78 -4.73
C ALA A 122 10.40 2.47 -5.98
N ALA A 123 11.67 2.87 -5.88
CA ALA A 123 12.43 3.58 -6.89
C ALA A 123 13.93 3.26 -6.68
N PRO A 124 14.81 3.50 -7.67
CA PRO A 124 16.24 3.28 -7.52
C PRO A 124 16.79 3.94 -6.25
N GLY A 125 17.56 3.19 -5.46
CA GLY A 125 18.12 3.65 -4.18
C GLY A 125 17.17 3.53 -2.99
N ALA A 126 15.93 3.07 -3.17
CA ALA A 126 15.09 2.69 -2.04
C ALA A 126 15.58 1.37 -1.44
N ILE A 127 15.77 1.35 -0.12
CA ILE A 127 16.05 0.12 0.62
C ILE A 127 14.81 -0.78 0.52
N GLU A 128 14.98 -1.94 -0.12
CA GLU A 128 13.92 -2.92 -0.33
C GLU A 128 14.06 -4.18 0.53
N ARG A 129 15.25 -4.42 1.10
CA ARG A 129 15.50 -5.49 2.08
C ARG A 129 16.39 -5.01 3.21
N VAL A 130 16.12 -5.55 4.40
CA VAL A 130 16.88 -5.30 5.61
C VAL A 130 17.15 -6.63 6.32
N LEU A 131 18.37 -6.82 6.78
CA LEU A 131 18.77 -7.90 7.69
C LEU A 131 19.50 -7.27 8.88
N ILE A 132 19.29 -7.77 10.09
CA ILE A 132 19.99 -7.27 11.28
C ILE A 132 20.63 -8.44 12.02
N ASP A 133 21.94 -8.39 12.21
CA ASP A 133 22.64 -9.35 13.06
C ASP A 133 22.23 -9.15 14.52
N SER A 134 21.59 -10.16 15.13
CA SER A 134 21.02 -10.05 16.47
C SER A 134 22.05 -9.97 17.60
N LYS A 135 23.32 -10.27 17.34
CA LYS A 135 24.39 -10.21 18.34
C LYS A 135 25.11 -8.87 18.30
N THR A 136 25.38 -8.37 17.11
CA THR A 136 26.16 -7.13 16.87
C THR A 136 25.27 -5.92 16.64
N CYS A 137 23.98 -6.13 16.36
CA CYS A 137 23.02 -5.10 15.97
C CYS A 137 23.41 -4.34 14.69
N ILE A 138 24.30 -4.90 13.86
CA ILE A 138 24.73 -4.28 12.59
C ILE A 138 23.70 -4.61 11.51
N PRO A 139 23.16 -3.61 10.80
CA PRO A 139 22.24 -3.83 9.69
C PRO A 139 23.01 -4.11 8.39
N SER A 140 22.40 -4.92 7.53
CA SER A 140 22.73 -5.07 6.11
C SER A 140 21.49 -4.73 5.29
N VAL A 141 21.65 -3.91 4.25
CA VAL A 141 20.53 -3.41 3.44
C VAL A 141 20.79 -3.66 1.96
N GLN A 142 19.72 -3.96 1.21
CA GLN A 142 19.74 -4.01 -0.25
C GLN A 142 18.83 -2.91 -0.79
N THR A 143 19.30 -2.22 -1.83
CA THR A 143 18.54 -1.16 -2.50
C THR A 143 18.13 -1.59 -3.90
N ILE A 144 17.04 -1.01 -4.38
CA ILE A 144 16.63 -1.16 -5.78
C ILE A 144 17.75 -0.62 -6.68
N ASN A 145 18.19 -1.43 -7.64
CA ASN A 145 19.32 -1.19 -8.55
C ASN A 145 20.71 -1.09 -7.88
N ASP A 146 20.85 -1.52 -6.62
CA ASP A 146 22.13 -1.58 -5.91
C ASP A 146 22.89 -0.25 -5.87
N ILE A 147 22.18 0.88 -5.82
CA ILE A 147 22.76 2.22 -5.68
C ILE A 147 22.66 2.75 -4.23
N LYS A 148 23.35 3.87 -3.95
CA LYS A 148 23.37 4.50 -2.63
C LYS A 148 21.95 4.71 -2.07
N PRO A 149 21.68 4.34 -0.81
CA PRO A 149 20.34 4.44 -0.24
C PRO A 149 19.91 5.90 -0.11
N VAL A 150 18.69 6.21 -0.56
CA VAL A 150 18.06 7.54 -0.47
C VAL A 150 16.78 7.53 0.38
N GLY A 151 16.32 6.35 0.80
CA GLY A 151 15.15 6.15 1.62
C GLY A 151 14.80 4.66 1.75
N ILE A 152 13.65 4.35 2.33
CA ILE A 152 13.15 2.99 2.54
C ILE A 152 11.78 2.82 1.88
N CYS A 153 11.58 1.76 1.10
CA CYS A 153 10.26 1.46 0.51
C CYS A 153 9.45 0.49 1.38
N GLY A 154 8.22 0.19 0.97
CA GLY A 154 7.29 -0.66 1.73
C GLY A 154 7.86 -2.02 2.16
N SER A 155 8.55 -2.72 1.25
CA SER A 155 9.19 -4.00 1.58
C SER A 155 10.33 -3.83 2.57
N GLY A 156 11.13 -2.78 2.42
CA GLY A 156 12.18 -2.44 3.37
C GLY A 156 11.63 -2.10 4.76
N ILE A 157 10.51 -1.36 4.85
CA ILE A 157 9.84 -1.04 6.12
C ILE A 157 9.39 -2.32 6.81
N LEU A 158 8.77 -3.24 6.07
CA LEU A 158 8.32 -4.53 6.60
C LEU A 158 9.50 -5.36 7.13
N ASP A 159 10.56 -5.50 6.34
CA ASP A 159 11.77 -6.21 6.75
C ASP A 159 12.43 -5.56 7.96
N ALA A 160 12.56 -4.23 7.98
CA ALA A 160 13.16 -3.50 9.09
C ALA A 160 12.42 -3.76 10.41
N ILE A 161 11.08 -3.67 10.41
CA ILE A 161 10.28 -3.94 11.62
C ILE A 161 10.42 -5.41 12.04
N ALA A 162 10.39 -6.35 11.09
CA ALA A 162 10.53 -7.77 11.38
C ALA A 162 11.91 -8.09 11.99
N GLU A 163 12.99 -7.55 11.43
CA GLU A 163 14.35 -7.77 11.90
C GLU A 163 14.62 -7.08 13.24
N LEU A 164 14.12 -5.85 13.45
CA LEU A 164 14.21 -5.16 14.74
C LEU A 164 13.52 -5.99 15.85
N LEU A 165 12.38 -6.61 15.54
CA LEU A 165 11.67 -7.46 16.49
C LEU A 165 12.44 -8.76 16.75
N LYS A 166 12.96 -9.43 15.71
CA LYS A 166 13.74 -10.67 15.84
C LYS A 166 15.05 -10.46 16.60
N ALA A 167 15.74 -9.35 16.36
CA ALA A 167 16.94 -8.95 17.09
C ALA A 167 16.65 -8.48 18.52
N GLY A 168 15.36 -8.33 18.88
CA GLY A 168 14.96 -7.86 20.20
C GLY A 168 15.25 -6.38 20.46
N ILE A 169 15.50 -5.60 19.41
CA ILE A 169 15.75 -4.14 19.45
C ILE A 169 14.44 -3.39 19.74
N ILE A 170 13.33 -3.90 19.21
CA ILE A 170 11.98 -3.50 19.61
C ILE A 170 11.26 -4.66 20.31
N ASN A 171 10.31 -4.34 21.17
CA ASN A 171 9.41 -5.33 21.75
C ASN A 171 8.13 -5.52 20.90
N ARG A 172 7.25 -6.45 21.32
CA ARG A 172 5.98 -6.74 20.64
C ARG A 172 5.01 -5.56 20.54
N ASN A 173 5.21 -4.52 21.35
CA ASN A 173 4.42 -3.30 21.34
C ASN A 173 5.06 -2.22 20.45
N GLY A 174 6.14 -2.54 19.71
CA GLY A 174 6.86 -1.61 18.85
C GLY A 174 7.77 -0.61 19.59
N LYS A 175 7.97 -0.76 20.90
CA LYS A 175 8.86 0.12 21.66
C LYS A 175 10.31 -0.34 21.54
N PHE A 176 11.21 0.61 21.27
CA PHE A 176 12.65 0.39 21.38
C PHE A 176 13.06 0.00 22.80
N LYS A 177 14.01 -0.92 22.89
CA LYS A 177 14.74 -1.22 24.12
C LYS A 177 15.84 -0.17 24.32
N THR A 178 15.73 0.59 25.39
CA THR A 178 16.55 1.79 25.61
C THR A 178 17.92 1.50 26.21
N ASP A 179 18.17 0.26 26.60
CA ASP A 179 19.40 -0.27 27.17
C ASP A 179 20.38 -0.82 26.12
N LEU A 180 20.04 -0.71 24.82
CA LEU A 180 20.89 -1.16 23.71
C LEU A 180 21.67 0.00 23.09
N ASP A 181 22.99 -0.15 22.96
CA ASP A 181 23.88 0.87 22.36
C ASP A 181 23.54 1.19 20.89
N CYS A 182 22.93 0.25 20.17
CA CYS A 182 22.52 0.42 18.78
C CYS A 182 21.26 1.28 18.61
N VAL A 183 20.56 1.61 19.70
CA VAL A 183 19.40 2.50 19.71
C VAL A 183 19.84 3.90 20.10
N ARG A 184 19.58 4.86 19.22
CA ARG A 184 19.90 6.27 19.46
C ARG A 184 18.70 6.99 20.05
N ARG A 185 18.98 7.98 20.90
CA ARG A 185 17.99 8.94 21.40
C ARG A 185 18.43 10.34 21.00
N ASP A 186 17.56 11.10 20.36
CA ASP A 186 17.87 12.48 19.97
C ASP A 186 17.59 13.49 21.10
N SER A 187 17.87 14.78 20.85
CA SER A 187 17.67 15.86 21.82
C SER A 187 16.21 16.13 22.18
N LYS A 188 15.26 15.65 21.37
CA LYS A 188 13.82 15.71 21.66
C LYS A 188 13.34 14.46 22.42
N GLY A 189 14.22 13.50 22.64
CA GLY A 189 13.94 12.26 23.32
C GLY A 189 13.34 11.17 22.42
N GLU A 190 13.34 11.36 21.09
CA GLU A 190 12.87 10.37 20.12
C GLU A 190 13.91 9.27 19.92
N PHE A 191 13.45 8.01 19.91
CA PHE A 191 14.31 6.85 19.68
C PHE A 191 14.39 6.50 18.19
N SER A 192 15.58 6.09 17.75
CA SER A 192 15.82 5.69 16.36
C SER A 192 16.86 4.58 16.25
N TYR A 193 16.78 3.82 15.16
CA TYR A 193 17.78 2.85 14.74
C TYR A 193 18.26 3.23 13.33
N ILE A 194 19.57 3.17 13.10
CA ILE A 194 20.17 3.60 11.84
C ILE A 194 20.33 2.40 10.91
N LEU A 195 19.55 2.36 9.83
CA LEU A 195 19.62 1.31 8.81
C LEU A 195 20.80 1.50 7.85
N ALA A 196 21.09 2.75 7.50
CA ALA A 196 22.23 3.13 6.68
C ALA A 196 22.74 4.50 7.15
N PRO A 197 24.07 4.71 7.23
CA PRO A 197 24.62 6.01 7.55
C PRO A 197 24.27 7.01 6.43
N SER A 198 24.05 8.26 6.80
CA SER A 198 24.03 9.35 5.83
C SER A 198 25.38 9.35 5.13
N GLY A 199 25.41 9.06 3.83
CA GLY A 199 26.65 9.12 3.08
C GLY A 199 27.08 10.57 2.90
N GLY A 200 27.71 11.13 3.93
CA GLY A 200 28.73 12.15 3.76
C GLY A 200 29.97 11.44 3.25
N ASP A 201 30.48 11.93 2.13
CA ASP A 201 31.79 11.55 1.65
C ASP A 201 32.82 11.87 2.75
N ASN A 202 33.72 10.93 3.04
CA ASN A 202 35.02 11.27 3.58
C ASN A 202 35.84 11.92 2.47
#